data_AF-A0A352TBV5-F1
#
_entry.id   AF-A0A352TBV5-F1
#
_cell.length_a   1.000
_cell.length_b   1.000
_cell.length_c   1.000
_cell.angle_alpha   90.00
_cell.angle_beta   90.00
_cell.angle_gamma   90.00
#
_symmetry.space_group_name_H-M   'P 1'
#
loop_
_entity.id
_entity.type
_entity.pdbx_description
1 polymer ?
#
loop_
_entity_poly.entity_id
_entity_poly.type
_entity_poly.pdbx_seq_one_letter_code
_entity_poly.pdbx_strand_id
1 'polypeptide(L)'
;QMVSRSIAEGLGLTWGDDHFCIFREHTSGLWYVRSSNDIIEHGMFVSLNGFEYQVYLDVQQVVDDEDKRYSKLCQLLNGRGVEDLIVAWQEYEYKDLYASLASFVTPKFFEDIATLYTPHPLLKSKKQKALSPAQFLDSVKEQALAYYEKEAEFAQKEAQKTQSKVKEPGLKSSRIRTKSLTQKETRNYEKSQTATAQQRYAAFCKQIEYLASTVANAQGDATAPTNAKPKPEHSAFKTTFDNLLYEGLRTHQNAAELLSSFASVSSAGKENCIKWGYDRKLTELMREAGIDLPSARDILKRLFVMMRVRDYNFGTSGAVKSTYETSLLLVEGDYAQLLTGANEFNGIRWFNKERMDETLWYGFAAVVMYSPRILREQIYRLYRTLYAAKEKAEYQCQKFTDALKPASLTKRSTKTSTAKKSAKKTSTKKTSTKTSAKGSTSSKRK
;
A
#
# COMPACT_ATOMS: atom_id res chain seq x y z
N GLN A 1 8.52 3.16 54.96
CA GLN A 1 7.10 3.54 55.13
C GLN A 1 6.37 3.19 53.85
N MET A 2 5.27 2.42 53.91
CA MET A 2 4.36 2.30 52.76
C MET A 2 3.58 3.62 52.65
N VAL A 3 3.63 4.24 51.48
CA VAL A 3 2.90 5.48 51.18
C VAL A 3 1.68 5.09 50.37
N SER A 4 0.49 5.41 50.87
CA SER A 4 -0.75 5.24 50.12
C SER A 4 -0.91 6.41 49.15
N ARG A 5 -1.29 6.11 47.91
CA ARG A 5 -1.60 7.09 46.86
C ARG A 5 -2.93 6.73 46.22
N SER A 6 -3.63 7.72 45.68
CA SER A 6 -4.81 7.42 44.85
C SER A 6 -4.39 6.70 43.56
N ILE A 7 -5.34 6.02 42.91
CA ILE A 7 -5.05 5.35 41.65
C ILE A 7 -4.62 6.35 40.56
N ALA A 8 -5.22 7.55 40.56
CA ALA A 8 -4.85 8.63 39.65
C ALA A 8 -3.42 9.10 39.89
N GLU A 9 -3.00 9.27 41.15
CA GLU A 9 -1.61 9.62 41.50
C GLU A 9 -0.62 8.51 41.14
N GLY A 10 -1.01 7.24 41.34
CA GLY A 10 -0.19 6.08 40.98
C GLY A 10 0.02 5.95 39.47
N LEU A 11 -1.00 6.30 38.68
CA LEU A 11 -0.97 6.29 37.21
C LEU A 11 -0.47 7.60 36.58
N GLY A 12 -0.27 8.65 37.38
CA GLY A 12 0.16 9.97 36.90
C GLY A 12 -0.89 10.68 36.05
N LEU A 13 -2.18 10.46 36.30
CA LEU A 13 -3.26 11.11 35.56
C LEU A 13 -3.37 12.59 35.94
N THR A 14 -3.55 13.44 34.93
CA THR A 14 -3.79 14.88 35.12
C THR A 14 -5.18 15.28 34.64
N TRP A 15 -5.74 16.33 35.24
CA TRP A 15 -7.03 16.90 34.87
C TRP A 15 -7.02 17.52 33.47
N GLY A 16 -8.12 17.36 32.75
CA GLY A 16 -8.37 17.96 31.44
C GLY A 16 -9.60 17.36 30.78
N ASP A 17 -10.48 18.17 30.21
CA ASP A 17 -11.70 17.70 29.53
C ASP A 17 -11.38 16.92 28.22
N ASP A 18 -10.16 17.10 27.71
CA ASP A 18 -9.56 16.42 26.58
C ASP A 18 -8.61 15.28 27.00
N HIS A 19 -8.49 14.97 28.29
CA HIS A 19 -7.62 13.92 28.79
C HIS A 19 -8.38 12.59 28.97
N PHE A 20 -7.91 11.53 28.32
CA PHE A 20 -8.47 10.19 28.39
C PHE A 20 -7.43 9.18 28.85
N CYS A 21 -7.85 8.22 29.67
CA CYS A 21 -7.02 7.06 30.02
C CYS A 21 -7.39 5.90 29.10
N ILE A 22 -6.39 5.35 28.41
CA ILE A 22 -6.53 4.10 27.64
C ILE A 22 -5.73 2.99 28.29
N PHE A 23 -6.28 1.79 28.26
CA PHE A 23 -5.66 0.60 28.83
C PHE A 23 -6.26 -0.65 28.21
N ARG A 24 -5.54 -1.76 28.30
CA ARG A 24 -5.96 -3.06 27.81
C ARG A 24 -6.13 -4.04 28.97
N GLU A 25 -7.24 -4.75 29.03
CA GLU A 25 -7.39 -5.84 30.00
C GLU A 25 -6.77 -7.12 29.44
N HIS A 26 -5.92 -7.77 30.24
CA HIS A 26 -5.06 -8.87 29.80
C HIS A 26 -5.85 -10.11 29.34
N THR A 27 -6.90 -10.48 30.06
CA THR A 27 -7.61 -11.75 29.87
C THR A 27 -8.50 -11.72 28.62
N SER A 28 -9.28 -10.66 28.46
CA SER A 28 -10.15 -10.40 27.32
C SER A 28 -9.39 -9.83 26.12
N GLY A 29 -8.24 -9.21 26.35
CA GLY A 29 -7.48 -8.48 25.32
C GLY A 29 -8.12 -7.17 24.88
N LEU A 30 -9.24 -6.76 25.47
CA LEU A 30 -9.99 -5.58 25.06
C LEU A 30 -9.34 -4.29 25.54
N TRP A 31 -9.34 -3.29 24.67
CA TRP A 31 -9.00 -1.91 24.95
C TRP A 31 -10.20 -1.14 25.48
N TYR A 32 -9.92 -0.25 26.43
CA TYR A 32 -10.89 0.63 27.03
C TYR A 32 -10.44 2.08 26.89
N VAL A 33 -11.40 2.98 26.80
CA VAL A 33 -11.20 4.44 26.86
C VAL A 33 -12.07 4.97 28.00
N ARG A 34 -11.48 5.79 28.87
CA ARG A 34 -12.16 6.44 30.00
C ARG A 34 -11.76 7.90 30.08
N SER A 35 -12.65 8.75 30.58
CA SER A 35 -12.29 10.10 30.98
C SER A 35 -11.25 10.03 32.10
N SER A 36 -10.18 10.82 32.01
CA SER A 36 -9.21 10.91 33.10
C SER A 36 -9.81 11.59 34.32
N ASN A 37 -10.63 12.63 34.10
CA ASN A 37 -11.35 13.33 35.18
C ASN A 37 -12.24 12.36 35.96
N ASP A 38 -12.95 11.47 35.26
CA ASP A 38 -13.80 10.47 35.91
C ASP A 38 -13.01 9.51 36.81
N ILE A 39 -11.82 9.05 36.38
CA ILE A 39 -10.94 8.22 37.21
C ILE A 39 -10.37 9.00 38.39
N ILE A 40 -10.07 10.30 38.21
CA ILE A 40 -9.55 11.15 39.27
C ILE A 40 -10.62 11.41 40.34
N GLU A 41 -11.86 11.66 39.94
CA GLU A 41 -12.99 11.96 40.85
C GLU A 41 -13.55 10.73 41.54
N HIS A 42 -13.83 9.68 40.76
CA HIS A 42 -14.62 8.54 41.21
C HIS A 42 -13.79 7.26 41.37
N GLY A 43 -12.49 7.29 41.01
CA GLY A 43 -11.65 6.11 40.95
C GLY A 43 -11.96 5.23 39.74
N MET A 44 -11.34 4.05 39.68
CA MET A 44 -11.61 3.08 38.63
C MET A 44 -12.56 2.00 39.16
N PHE A 45 -13.68 1.79 38.47
CA PHE A 45 -14.58 0.67 38.78
C PHE A 45 -13.91 -0.67 38.46
N VAL A 46 -13.88 -1.55 39.45
CA VAL A 46 -13.36 -2.92 39.35
C VAL A 46 -14.39 -3.86 39.96
N SER A 47 -14.72 -4.93 39.26
CA SER A 47 -15.62 -5.98 39.74
C SER A 47 -14.96 -7.33 39.48
N LEU A 48 -14.82 -8.12 40.55
CA LEU A 48 -14.24 -9.46 40.53
C LEU A 48 -15.22 -10.41 41.21
N ASN A 49 -15.51 -11.54 40.58
CA ASN A 49 -16.14 -12.66 41.26
C ASN A 49 -15.12 -13.45 42.11
N GLY A 50 -15.57 -14.50 42.80
CA GLY A 50 -14.67 -15.39 43.54
C GLY A 50 -13.62 -16.01 42.62
N PHE A 51 -12.35 -15.93 43.03
CA PHE A 51 -11.18 -16.46 42.31
C PHE A 51 -10.85 -15.76 40.97
N GLU A 52 -11.48 -14.64 40.64
CA GLU A 52 -11.12 -13.83 39.47
C GLU A 52 -9.97 -12.86 39.78
N TYR A 53 -9.24 -12.50 38.74
CA TYR A 53 -8.30 -11.39 38.74
C TYR A 53 -8.52 -10.53 37.50
N GLN A 54 -8.15 -9.26 37.58
CA GLN A 54 -8.08 -8.36 36.43
C GLN A 54 -6.69 -7.74 36.40
N VAL A 55 -6.04 -7.82 35.24
CA VAL A 55 -4.74 -7.18 35.02
C VAL A 55 -4.90 -6.20 33.87
N TYR A 56 -4.66 -4.93 34.17
CA TYR A 56 -4.64 -3.87 33.16
C TYR A 56 -3.20 -3.60 32.72
N LEU A 57 -3.02 -3.58 31.41
CA LEU A 57 -1.75 -3.38 30.72
C LEU A 57 -1.82 -2.10 29.88
N ASP A 58 -0.65 -1.63 29.45
CA ASP A 58 -0.51 -0.56 28.46
C ASP A 58 -1.24 0.74 28.88
N VAL A 59 -1.35 0.98 30.19
CA VAL A 59 -2.08 2.10 30.78
C VAL A 59 -1.36 3.41 30.47
N GLN A 60 -2.07 4.34 29.84
CA GLN A 60 -1.53 5.65 29.52
C GLN A 60 -2.63 6.70 29.42
N GLN A 61 -2.30 7.93 29.81
CA GLN A 61 -3.11 9.11 29.52
C GLN A 61 -2.79 9.62 28.12
N VAL A 62 -3.83 9.86 27.33
CA VAL A 62 -3.78 10.48 26.00
C VAL A 62 -4.59 11.76 26.01
N VAL A 63 -4.17 12.73 25.21
CA VAL A 63 -4.87 14.01 25.04
C VAL A 63 -5.52 14.01 23.67
N ASP A 64 -6.77 14.45 23.62
CA ASP A 64 -7.52 14.54 22.38
C ASP A 64 -6.92 15.58 21.42
N ASP A 65 -6.98 15.27 20.14
CA ASP A 65 -6.63 16.21 19.08
C ASP A 65 -7.89 16.90 18.52
N GLU A 66 -7.72 17.70 17.47
CA GLU A 66 -8.81 18.41 16.79
C GLU A 66 -9.96 17.48 16.35
N ASP A 67 -9.67 16.21 16.05
CA ASP A 67 -10.66 15.23 15.61
C ASP A 67 -11.51 14.71 16.79
N LYS A 68 -11.12 15.02 18.05
CA LYS A 68 -11.75 14.60 19.31
C LYS A 68 -11.97 13.09 19.38
N ARG A 69 -10.97 12.34 18.91
CA ARG A 69 -11.04 10.90 18.69
C ARG A 69 -11.40 10.14 19.97
N TYR A 70 -10.66 10.36 21.04
CA TYR A 70 -10.83 9.66 22.31
C TYR A 70 -12.09 10.09 23.04
N SER A 71 -12.52 11.35 22.95
CA SER A 71 -13.82 11.80 23.47
C SER A 71 -14.98 11.05 22.80
N LYS A 72 -14.99 11.01 21.46
CA LYS A 72 -16.01 10.28 20.68
C LYS A 72 -15.99 8.78 20.99
N LEU A 73 -14.81 8.17 21.06
CA LEU A 73 -14.67 6.76 21.41
C LEU A 73 -15.12 6.48 22.85
N CYS A 74 -14.77 7.34 23.81
CA CYS A 74 -15.20 7.21 25.20
C CYS A 74 -16.73 7.22 25.31
N GLN A 75 -17.39 8.14 24.60
CA GLN A 75 -18.86 8.22 24.52
C GLN A 75 -19.47 7.02 23.81
N LEU A 76 -18.93 6.60 22.67
CA LEU A 76 -19.43 5.47 21.88
C LEU A 76 -19.33 4.14 22.64
N LEU A 77 -18.18 3.92 23.27
CA LEU A 77 -17.91 2.68 23.99
C LEU A 77 -18.69 2.64 25.30
N ASN A 78 -18.92 3.78 25.95
CA ASN A 78 -19.72 3.92 27.18
C ASN A 78 -19.42 2.81 28.20
N GLY A 79 -18.14 2.64 28.54
CA GLY A 79 -17.72 1.58 29.46
C GLY A 79 -17.33 0.24 28.80
N ARG A 80 -17.82 -0.05 27.59
CA ARG A 80 -17.46 -1.30 26.89
C ARG A 80 -16.01 -1.30 26.39
N GLY A 81 -15.45 -2.50 26.27
CA GLY A 81 -14.14 -2.71 25.66
C GLY A 81 -14.25 -2.99 24.16
N VAL A 82 -13.15 -2.82 23.43
CA VAL A 82 -13.03 -3.11 21.99
C VAL A 82 -11.69 -3.75 21.67
N GLU A 83 -11.64 -4.66 20.71
CA GLU A 83 -10.41 -5.38 20.35
C GLU A 83 -9.31 -4.46 19.81
N ASP A 84 -9.67 -3.42 19.05
CA ASP A 84 -8.72 -2.50 18.43
C ASP A 84 -9.31 -1.07 18.35
N LEU A 85 -8.64 -0.10 18.99
CA LEU A 85 -9.04 1.32 19.02
C LEU A 85 -8.92 2.01 17.66
N ILE A 86 -8.07 1.52 16.76
CA ILE A 86 -7.95 2.04 15.38
C ILE A 86 -9.16 1.59 14.58
N VAL A 87 -9.54 0.32 14.67
CA VAL A 87 -10.74 -0.20 13.99
C VAL A 87 -12.00 0.48 14.53
N ALA A 88 -12.14 0.60 15.85
CA ALA A 88 -13.27 1.30 16.47
C ALA A 88 -13.40 2.74 15.96
N TRP A 89 -12.28 3.44 15.83
CA TRP A 89 -12.25 4.80 15.28
C TRP A 89 -12.64 4.84 13.81
N GLN A 90 -12.13 3.91 13.00
CA GLN A 90 -12.47 3.82 11.58
C GLN A 90 -13.97 3.54 11.38
N GLU A 91 -14.55 2.63 12.15
CA GLU A 91 -16.01 2.37 12.12
C GLU A 91 -16.82 3.61 12.48
N TYR A 92 -16.35 4.39 13.47
CA TYR A 92 -17.03 5.63 13.85
C TYR A 92 -16.91 6.71 12.75
N GLU A 93 -15.68 7.00 12.31
CA GLU A 93 -15.39 8.12 11.40
C GLU A 93 -15.90 7.85 9.98
N TYR A 94 -15.84 6.60 9.52
CA TYR A 94 -16.16 6.23 8.13
C TYR A 94 -17.47 5.46 7.98
N LYS A 95 -18.36 5.46 8.99
CA LYS A 95 -19.63 4.71 8.98
C LYS A 95 -20.48 4.91 7.71
N ASP A 96 -20.63 6.16 7.24
CA ASP A 96 -21.49 6.49 6.10
C ASP A 96 -20.84 6.06 4.77
N LEU A 97 -19.51 6.15 4.73
CA LEU A 97 -18.71 5.66 3.60
C LEU A 97 -18.79 4.13 3.52
N TYR A 98 -18.69 3.42 4.65
CA TYR A 98 -18.81 1.97 4.71
C TYR A 98 -20.22 1.49 4.37
N ALA A 99 -21.26 2.19 4.85
CA ALA A 99 -22.65 1.84 4.52
C ALA A 99 -22.93 1.96 3.01
N SER A 100 -22.45 3.03 2.38
CA SER A 100 -22.59 3.19 0.92
C SER A 100 -21.76 2.16 0.14
N LEU A 101 -20.53 1.83 0.61
CA LEU A 101 -19.71 0.77 0.00
C LEU A 101 -20.39 -0.60 0.11
N ALA A 102 -20.97 -0.95 1.26
CA ALA A 102 -21.68 -2.22 1.45
C ALA A 102 -22.91 -2.36 0.55
N SER A 103 -23.56 -1.23 0.22
CA SER A 103 -24.68 -1.19 -0.74
C SER A 103 -24.22 -1.42 -2.18
N PHE A 104 -22.97 -1.07 -2.51
CA PHE A 104 -22.37 -1.28 -3.82
C PHE A 104 -21.75 -2.68 -3.95
N VAL A 105 -20.94 -3.11 -2.99
CA VAL A 105 -20.20 -4.37 -3.00
C VAL A 105 -20.95 -5.41 -2.16
N THR A 106 -22.04 -5.92 -2.74
CA THR A 106 -22.95 -6.88 -2.10
C THR A 106 -22.54 -8.34 -2.33
N PRO A 107 -23.14 -9.34 -1.66
CA PRO A 107 -22.96 -10.74 -2.05
C PRO A 107 -23.24 -11.02 -3.53
N LYS A 108 -24.27 -10.36 -4.09
CA LYS A 108 -24.61 -10.46 -5.51
C LYS A 108 -23.52 -9.93 -6.44
N PHE A 109 -22.83 -8.86 -6.04
CA PHE A 109 -21.65 -8.34 -6.75
C PHE A 109 -20.61 -9.46 -6.93
N PHE A 110 -20.32 -10.21 -5.87
CA PHE A 110 -19.33 -11.29 -5.92
C PHE A 110 -19.77 -12.47 -6.78
N GLU A 111 -21.04 -12.88 -6.68
CA GLU A 111 -21.61 -13.93 -7.54
C GLU A 111 -21.52 -13.57 -9.04
N ASP A 112 -21.79 -12.31 -9.37
CA ASP A 112 -21.70 -11.80 -10.74
C ASP A 112 -20.26 -11.73 -11.23
N ILE A 113 -19.32 -11.29 -10.38
CA ILE A 113 -17.90 -11.30 -10.69
C ILE A 113 -17.42 -12.74 -10.93
N ALA A 114 -17.77 -13.69 -10.05
CA ALA A 114 -17.42 -15.09 -10.24
C ALA A 114 -17.97 -15.63 -11.58
N THR A 115 -19.22 -15.29 -11.92
CA THR A 115 -19.84 -15.67 -13.19
C THR A 115 -19.12 -15.04 -14.40
N LEU A 116 -18.79 -13.75 -14.32
CA LEU A 116 -18.15 -12.97 -15.37
C LEU A 116 -16.78 -13.52 -15.76
N TYR A 117 -16.01 -13.99 -14.76
CA TYR A 117 -14.65 -14.49 -14.97
C TYR A 117 -14.56 -16.01 -15.08
N THR A 118 -15.66 -16.74 -14.88
CA THR A 118 -15.69 -18.19 -15.12
C THR A 118 -15.61 -18.48 -16.63
N PRO A 119 -14.69 -19.35 -17.08
CA PRO A 119 -14.58 -19.73 -18.48
C PRO A 119 -15.88 -20.27 -19.10
N HIS A 120 -16.18 -19.88 -20.33
CA HIS A 120 -17.42 -20.27 -21.03
C HIS A 120 -17.67 -21.79 -21.08
N PRO A 121 -16.66 -22.66 -21.31
CA PRO A 121 -16.88 -24.11 -21.27
C PRO A 121 -17.37 -24.60 -19.90
N LEU A 122 -16.88 -24.02 -18.81
CA LEU A 122 -17.30 -24.37 -17.46
C LEU A 122 -18.72 -23.87 -17.17
N LEU A 123 -19.06 -22.66 -17.61
CA LEU A 123 -20.43 -22.14 -17.50
C LEU A 123 -21.44 -23.04 -18.23
N LYS A 124 -21.12 -23.48 -19.46
CA LYS A 124 -21.95 -24.43 -20.23
C LYS A 124 -22.14 -25.75 -19.47
N SER A 125 -21.07 -26.32 -18.91
CA SER A 125 -21.15 -27.57 -18.15
C SER A 125 -22.06 -27.47 -16.92
N LYS A 126 -22.06 -26.29 -16.26
CA LYS A 126 -22.89 -26.00 -15.09
C LYS A 126 -24.30 -25.51 -15.44
N LYS A 127 -24.65 -25.45 -16.74
CA LYS A 127 -25.92 -24.86 -17.25
C LYS A 127 -26.15 -23.43 -16.73
N GLN A 128 -25.08 -22.69 -16.50
CA GLN A 128 -25.12 -21.32 -16.00
C GLN A 128 -25.05 -20.33 -17.16
N LYS A 129 -25.88 -19.28 -17.11
CA LYS A 129 -25.90 -18.23 -18.12
C LYS A 129 -24.66 -17.34 -17.96
N ALA A 130 -23.98 -17.05 -19.07
CA ALA A 130 -22.89 -16.09 -19.07
C ALA A 130 -23.39 -14.67 -18.81
N LEU A 131 -22.61 -13.90 -18.07
CA LEU A 131 -22.85 -12.48 -17.78
C LEU A 131 -21.86 -11.65 -18.59
N SER A 132 -22.33 -10.60 -19.27
CA SER A 132 -21.44 -9.67 -19.96
C SER A 132 -20.97 -8.54 -19.03
N PRO A 133 -19.80 -7.93 -19.27
CA PRO A 133 -19.33 -6.79 -18.48
C PRO A 133 -20.34 -5.64 -18.45
N ALA A 134 -21.00 -5.34 -19.57
CA ALA A 134 -22.00 -4.27 -19.66
C ALA A 134 -23.19 -4.53 -18.74
N GLN A 135 -23.73 -5.75 -18.74
CA GLN A 135 -24.84 -6.14 -17.87
C GLN A 135 -24.49 -6.03 -16.39
N PHE A 136 -23.30 -6.51 -16.01
CA PHE A 136 -22.81 -6.37 -14.64
C PHE A 136 -22.68 -4.90 -14.24
N LEU A 137 -22.00 -4.10 -15.06
CA LEU A 137 -21.77 -2.69 -14.76
C LEU A 137 -23.09 -1.91 -14.65
N ASP A 138 -24.02 -2.12 -15.58
CA ASP A 138 -25.34 -1.49 -15.50
C ASP A 138 -26.09 -1.88 -14.21
N SER A 139 -25.97 -3.14 -13.77
CA SER A 139 -26.64 -3.62 -12.55
C SER A 139 -26.14 -2.99 -11.25
N VAL A 140 -24.88 -2.55 -11.19
CA VAL A 140 -24.26 -1.96 -9.99
C VAL A 140 -24.16 -0.43 -10.06
N LYS A 141 -24.53 0.17 -11.20
CA LYS A 141 -24.25 1.58 -11.52
C LYS A 141 -24.81 2.57 -10.52
N GLU A 142 -26.05 2.38 -10.10
CA GLU A 142 -26.74 3.31 -9.19
C GLU A 142 -26.05 3.33 -7.82
N GLN A 143 -25.85 2.15 -7.23
CA GLN A 143 -25.21 2.00 -5.92
C GLN A 143 -23.74 2.41 -5.96
N ALA A 144 -23.04 2.10 -7.06
CA ALA A 144 -21.66 2.53 -7.27
C ALA A 144 -21.54 4.07 -7.28
N LEU A 145 -22.44 4.76 -8.01
CA LEU A 145 -22.43 6.22 -8.06
C LEU A 145 -22.71 6.83 -6.68
N ALA A 146 -23.67 6.30 -5.92
CA ALA A 146 -23.95 6.74 -4.55
C ALA A 146 -22.74 6.57 -3.62
N TYR A 147 -22.03 5.43 -3.71
CA TYR A 147 -20.78 5.23 -3.01
C TYR A 147 -19.70 6.23 -3.45
N TYR A 148 -19.50 6.44 -4.75
CA TYR A 148 -18.46 7.34 -5.24
C TYR A 148 -18.73 8.82 -4.96
N GLU A 149 -19.99 9.21 -4.73
CA GLU A 149 -20.35 10.52 -4.17
C GLU A 149 -19.84 10.65 -2.74
N LYS A 150 -20.11 9.65 -1.88
CA LYS A 150 -19.59 9.61 -0.52
C LYS A 150 -18.06 9.56 -0.48
N GLU A 151 -17.43 8.73 -1.32
CA GLU A 151 -15.98 8.68 -1.46
C GLU A 151 -15.41 10.07 -1.82
N ALA A 152 -16.07 10.81 -2.72
CA ALA A 152 -15.68 12.17 -3.09
C ALA A 152 -15.74 13.14 -1.91
N GLU A 153 -16.84 13.12 -1.16
CA GLU A 153 -17.05 13.98 0.01
C GLU A 153 -15.96 13.75 1.06
N PHE A 154 -15.65 12.48 1.37
CA PHE A 154 -14.59 12.13 2.32
C PHE A 154 -13.21 12.52 1.82
N ALA A 155 -12.91 12.26 0.54
CA ALA A 155 -11.67 12.65 -0.11
C ALA A 155 -11.42 14.17 -0.01
N GLN A 156 -12.45 14.98 -0.24
CA GLN A 156 -12.38 16.44 -0.11
C GLN A 156 -12.15 16.88 1.34
N LYS A 157 -12.87 16.29 2.31
CA LYS A 157 -12.67 16.57 3.75
C LYS A 157 -11.23 16.28 4.18
N GLU A 158 -10.67 15.17 3.73
CA GLU A 158 -9.28 14.77 4.04
C GLU A 158 -8.25 15.75 3.44
N ALA A 159 -8.49 16.19 2.21
CA ALA A 159 -7.65 17.21 1.57
C ALA A 159 -7.69 18.55 2.34
N GLN A 160 -8.86 18.97 2.81
CA GLN A 160 -9.04 20.19 3.60
C GLN A 160 -8.32 20.10 4.96
N LYS A 161 -8.49 19.00 5.71
CA LYS A 161 -7.77 18.78 6.98
C LYS A 161 -6.25 18.87 6.81
N THR A 162 -5.73 18.30 5.72
CA THR A 162 -4.29 18.33 5.42
C THR A 162 -3.79 19.75 5.14
N GLN A 163 -4.57 20.57 4.42
CA GLN A 163 -4.20 21.95 4.11
C GLN A 163 -4.22 22.87 5.35
N SER A 164 -5.14 22.64 6.29
CA SER A 164 -5.20 23.39 7.55
C SER A 164 -4.00 23.11 8.46
N LYS A 165 -3.59 21.85 8.60
CA LYS A 165 -2.43 21.46 9.44
C LYS A 165 -1.07 22.00 8.95
N VAL A 166 -0.94 22.31 7.65
CA VAL A 166 0.29 22.91 7.10
C VAL A 166 0.37 24.42 7.35
N LYS A 167 -0.76 25.08 7.64
CA LYS A 167 -0.83 26.54 7.84
C LYS A 167 -0.61 26.97 9.29
N GLU A 168 -0.60 26.07 10.26
CA GLU A 168 -0.30 26.40 11.66
C GLU A 168 1.21 26.60 11.89
N PRO A 169 1.67 27.82 12.23
CA PRO A 169 3.06 28.07 12.52
C PRO A 169 3.35 27.76 13.99
N GLY A 170 3.82 26.55 14.31
CA GLY A 170 4.24 26.27 15.70
C GLY A 170 4.75 24.88 16.04
N LEU A 171 4.33 23.82 15.36
CA LEU A 171 4.70 22.47 15.78
C LEU A 171 6.03 22.02 15.14
N LYS A 172 7.05 21.80 15.97
CA LYS A 172 8.34 21.20 15.58
C LYS A 172 8.11 19.77 15.09
N SER A 173 7.76 19.62 13.81
CA SER A 173 7.65 18.33 13.15
C SER A 173 8.98 17.59 13.27
N SER A 174 8.94 16.39 13.86
CA SER A 174 10.06 15.46 13.92
C SER A 174 10.62 15.28 12.51
N ARG A 175 11.93 15.48 12.35
CA ARG A 175 12.64 15.33 11.06
C ARG A 175 12.66 13.85 10.62
N ILE A 176 11.52 13.31 10.20
CA ILE A 176 11.51 12.23 9.23
C ILE A 176 11.73 12.91 7.89
N ARG A 177 12.85 12.60 7.25
CA ARG A 177 13.28 13.18 5.97
C ARG A 177 12.40 12.59 4.85
N THR A 178 11.11 12.93 4.82
CA THR A 178 10.21 12.57 3.74
C THR A 178 10.68 13.27 2.47
N LYS A 179 11.07 12.47 1.47
CA LYS A 179 11.44 12.94 0.13
C LYS A 179 10.24 13.73 -0.41
N SER A 180 10.45 14.96 -0.88
CA SER A 180 9.38 15.77 -1.48
C SER A 180 8.74 15.01 -2.63
N LEU A 181 7.40 14.99 -2.68
CA LEU A 181 6.65 14.36 -3.77
C LEU A 181 7.07 14.96 -5.12
N THR A 182 7.18 14.10 -6.13
CA THR A 182 7.35 14.50 -7.53
C THR A 182 6.08 15.16 -8.05
N GLN A 183 6.21 16.00 -9.09
CA GLN A 183 5.05 16.66 -9.73
C GLN A 183 3.97 15.68 -10.19
N LYS A 184 4.36 14.47 -10.62
CA LYS A 184 3.43 13.41 -11.02
C LYS A 184 2.68 12.82 -9.82
N GLU A 185 3.36 12.59 -8.70
CA GLU A 185 2.74 12.15 -7.45
C GLU A 185 1.74 13.20 -6.95
N THR A 186 2.12 14.47 -6.92
CA THR A 186 1.24 15.58 -6.51
C THR A 186 -0.02 15.65 -7.37
N ARG A 187 0.12 15.65 -8.70
CA ARG A 187 -1.03 15.69 -9.62
C ARG A 187 -1.96 14.49 -9.44
N ASN A 188 -1.40 13.30 -9.24
CA ASN A 188 -2.18 12.08 -9.07
C ASN A 188 -2.93 12.07 -7.74
N TYR A 189 -2.32 12.62 -6.68
CA TYR A 189 -2.96 12.84 -5.39
C TYR A 189 -4.08 13.89 -5.50
N GLU A 190 -3.83 15.05 -6.10
CA GLU A 190 -4.86 16.07 -6.33
C GLU A 190 -6.05 15.51 -7.13
N LYS A 191 -5.77 14.68 -8.14
CA LYS A 191 -6.80 14.03 -8.94
C LYS A 191 -7.65 13.06 -8.12
N SER A 192 -7.08 12.28 -7.19
CA SER A 192 -7.89 11.38 -6.35
C SER A 192 -8.80 12.16 -5.39
N GLN A 193 -8.40 13.36 -4.97
CA GLN A 193 -9.22 14.22 -4.10
C GLN A 193 -10.31 14.98 -4.86
N THR A 194 -10.08 15.31 -6.14
CA THR A 194 -10.98 16.20 -6.93
C THR A 194 -11.86 15.49 -7.95
N ALA A 195 -11.63 14.19 -8.21
CA ALA A 195 -12.45 13.44 -9.16
C ALA A 195 -13.94 13.48 -8.80
N THR A 196 -14.82 13.44 -9.80
CA THR A 196 -16.28 13.32 -9.58
C THR A 196 -16.71 11.86 -9.46
N ALA A 197 -17.91 11.61 -8.93
CA ALA A 197 -18.46 10.26 -8.82
C ALA A 197 -18.50 9.53 -10.18
N GLN A 198 -18.89 10.23 -11.25
CA GLN A 198 -18.93 9.68 -12.61
C GLN A 198 -17.53 9.33 -13.12
N GLN A 199 -16.51 10.14 -12.80
CA GLN A 199 -15.14 9.85 -13.20
C GLN A 199 -14.57 8.63 -12.45
N ARG A 200 -14.92 8.47 -11.17
CA ARG A 200 -14.55 7.29 -10.38
C ARG A 200 -15.24 6.03 -10.89
N TYR A 201 -16.55 6.11 -11.13
CA TYR A 201 -17.32 5.01 -11.73
C TYR A 201 -16.76 4.61 -13.10
N ALA A 202 -16.46 5.58 -13.98
CA ALA A 202 -15.85 5.30 -15.27
C ALA A 202 -14.44 4.66 -15.15
N ALA A 203 -13.68 4.97 -14.09
CA ALA A 203 -12.41 4.32 -13.82
C ALA A 203 -12.61 2.86 -13.35
N PHE A 204 -13.61 2.60 -12.52
CA PHE A 204 -14.02 1.25 -12.14
C PHE A 204 -14.47 0.41 -13.33
N CYS A 205 -15.37 0.92 -14.18
CA CYS A 205 -15.80 0.24 -15.41
C CYS A 205 -14.61 -0.21 -16.25
N LYS A 206 -13.65 0.70 -16.50
CA LYS A 206 -12.45 0.40 -17.30
C LYS A 206 -11.59 -0.72 -16.71
N GLN A 207 -11.54 -0.83 -15.39
CA GLN A 207 -10.78 -1.90 -14.71
C GLN A 207 -11.47 -3.25 -14.89
N ILE A 208 -12.79 -3.31 -14.67
CA ILE A 208 -13.60 -4.52 -14.84
C ILE A 208 -13.59 -4.99 -16.30
N GLU A 209 -13.83 -4.08 -17.25
CA GLU A 209 -13.76 -4.34 -18.69
C GLU A 209 -12.38 -4.81 -19.12
N TYR A 210 -11.31 -4.21 -18.58
CA TYR A 210 -9.96 -4.66 -18.88
C TYR A 210 -9.75 -6.09 -18.44
N LEU A 211 -10.05 -6.41 -17.18
CA LEU A 211 -9.90 -7.77 -16.67
C LEU A 211 -10.76 -8.76 -17.47
N ALA A 212 -12.00 -8.40 -17.81
CA ALA A 212 -12.89 -9.27 -18.60
C ALA A 212 -12.33 -9.49 -20.00
N SER A 213 -11.75 -8.46 -20.62
CA SER A 213 -11.11 -8.58 -21.93
C SER A 213 -9.87 -9.47 -21.89
N THR A 214 -9.10 -9.50 -20.78
CA THR A 214 -7.95 -10.41 -20.64
C THR A 214 -8.39 -11.86 -20.63
N VAL A 215 -9.46 -12.17 -19.90
CA VAL A 215 -10.07 -13.50 -19.82
C VAL A 215 -10.65 -13.93 -21.17
N ALA A 216 -11.36 -13.04 -21.87
CA ALA A 216 -11.90 -13.33 -23.19
C ALA A 216 -10.81 -13.57 -24.25
N ASN A 217 -9.75 -12.75 -24.25
CA ASN A 217 -8.63 -12.92 -25.20
C ASN A 217 -7.89 -14.24 -24.96
N ALA A 218 -7.63 -14.61 -23.69
CA ALA A 218 -6.89 -15.81 -23.34
C ALA A 218 -7.65 -17.11 -23.64
N GLN A 219 -8.98 -17.09 -23.60
CA GLN A 219 -9.81 -18.25 -23.95
C GLN A 219 -9.83 -18.56 -25.45
N GLY A 220 -9.37 -17.63 -26.30
CA GLY A 220 -9.70 -17.65 -27.72
C GLY A 220 -11.19 -17.36 -27.90
N ASP A 221 -11.54 -16.51 -28.85
CA ASP A 221 -12.92 -16.11 -29.11
C ASP A 221 -13.76 -17.35 -29.53
N ALA A 222 -14.37 -18.06 -28.59
CA ALA A 222 -15.23 -19.22 -28.84
C ALA A 222 -16.55 -18.84 -29.58
N THR A 223 -16.71 -17.56 -29.89
CA THR A 223 -17.79 -16.97 -30.68
C THR A 223 -17.33 -16.38 -32.02
N ALA A 224 -16.05 -16.45 -32.37
CA ALA A 224 -15.61 -16.03 -33.70
C ALA A 224 -16.11 -17.04 -34.76
N PRO A 225 -16.89 -16.61 -35.76
CA PRO A 225 -17.22 -17.48 -36.88
C PRO A 225 -15.93 -17.93 -37.55
N THR A 226 -15.82 -19.23 -37.83
CA THR A 226 -14.66 -19.93 -38.41
C THR A 226 -14.22 -19.42 -39.80
N ASN A 227 -14.84 -18.37 -40.34
CA ASN A 227 -14.56 -17.76 -41.63
C ASN A 227 -14.17 -16.28 -41.59
N ALA A 228 -13.83 -15.71 -40.42
CA ALA A 228 -13.28 -14.37 -40.36
C ALA A 228 -11.77 -14.40 -40.73
N LYS A 229 -11.39 -13.68 -41.80
CA LYS A 229 -9.98 -13.44 -42.16
C LYS A 229 -9.17 -13.07 -40.91
N PRO A 230 -7.95 -13.63 -40.70
CA PRO A 230 -7.14 -13.30 -39.55
C PRO A 230 -6.87 -11.79 -39.54
N LYS A 231 -7.44 -11.10 -38.54
CA LYS A 231 -7.09 -9.70 -38.27
C LYS A 231 -5.64 -9.68 -37.81
N PRO A 232 -4.83 -8.70 -38.25
CA PRO A 232 -3.41 -8.66 -37.94
C PRO A 232 -3.21 -8.71 -36.43
N GLU A 233 -2.36 -9.63 -36.01
CA GLU A 233 -2.06 -9.97 -34.62
C GLU A 233 -1.85 -8.69 -33.80
N HIS A 234 -2.73 -8.49 -32.81
CA HIS A 234 -2.35 -7.65 -31.68
C HIS A 234 -1.02 -8.18 -31.14
N SER A 235 -0.01 -7.31 -30.99
CA SER A 235 1.39 -7.71 -30.80
C SER A 235 1.55 -8.88 -29.81
N ALA A 236 2.42 -9.85 -30.13
CA ALA A 236 2.66 -11.06 -29.32
C ALA A 236 2.85 -10.78 -27.81
N PHE A 237 3.33 -9.58 -27.46
CA PHE A 237 3.36 -9.03 -26.11
C PHE A 237 1.99 -9.07 -25.40
N LYS A 238 0.92 -8.57 -26.04
CA LYS A 238 -0.40 -8.42 -25.42
C LYS A 238 -0.94 -9.79 -25.05
N THR A 239 -0.84 -10.74 -25.97
CA THR A 239 -1.24 -12.14 -25.76
C THR A 239 -0.46 -12.77 -24.60
N THR A 240 0.86 -12.53 -24.51
CA THR A 240 1.68 -13.09 -23.42
C THR A 240 1.28 -12.55 -22.04
N PHE A 241 0.98 -11.25 -21.94
CA PHE A 241 0.59 -10.66 -20.66
C PHE A 241 -0.86 -11.00 -20.27
N ASP A 242 -1.80 -10.99 -21.23
CA ASP A 242 -3.18 -11.39 -20.98
C ASP A 242 -3.23 -12.86 -20.50
N ASN A 243 -2.38 -13.75 -21.07
CA ASN A 243 -2.24 -15.13 -20.62
C ASN A 243 -1.68 -15.23 -19.18
N LEU A 244 -0.67 -14.42 -18.83
CA LEU A 244 -0.14 -14.40 -17.45
C LEU A 244 -1.20 -13.98 -16.44
N LEU A 245 -2.01 -12.97 -16.76
CA LEU A 245 -3.12 -12.54 -15.90
C LEU A 245 -4.18 -13.64 -15.81
N TYR A 246 -4.56 -14.25 -16.93
CA TYR A 246 -5.55 -15.31 -16.97
C TYR A 246 -5.15 -16.55 -16.16
N GLU A 247 -3.91 -17.01 -16.29
CA GLU A 247 -3.39 -18.13 -15.49
C GLU A 247 -3.42 -17.82 -13.99
N GLY A 248 -3.05 -16.59 -13.62
CA GLY A 248 -3.14 -16.17 -12.23
C GLY A 248 -4.57 -16.12 -11.69
N LEU A 249 -5.53 -15.64 -12.48
CA LEU A 249 -6.95 -15.64 -12.11
C LEU A 249 -7.49 -17.06 -11.87
N ARG A 250 -6.94 -18.06 -12.56
CA ARG A 250 -7.32 -19.47 -12.39
C ARG A 250 -6.62 -20.16 -11.22
N THR A 251 -5.40 -19.76 -10.91
CA THR A 251 -4.54 -20.43 -9.92
C THR A 251 -4.72 -19.86 -8.52
N HIS A 252 -4.94 -18.56 -8.39
CA HIS A 252 -5.19 -17.91 -7.12
C HIS A 252 -6.68 -17.96 -6.75
N GLN A 253 -6.96 -18.44 -5.54
CA GLN A 253 -8.32 -18.53 -5.00
C GLN A 253 -9.00 -17.15 -4.98
N ASN A 254 -10.21 -17.06 -5.55
CA ASN A 254 -11.06 -15.86 -5.59
C ASN A 254 -10.32 -14.58 -6.04
N ALA A 255 -9.33 -14.71 -6.92
CA ALA A 255 -8.50 -13.59 -7.34
C ALA A 255 -9.27 -12.55 -8.14
N ALA A 256 -10.29 -12.97 -8.90
CA ALA A 256 -11.15 -12.08 -9.66
C ALA A 256 -12.00 -11.19 -8.74
N GLU A 257 -12.58 -11.78 -7.70
CA GLU A 257 -13.33 -11.12 -6.64
C GLU A 257 -12.45 -10.12 -5.90
N LEU A 258 -11.25 -10.54 -5.48
CA LEU A 258 -10.31 -9.67 -4.78
C LEU A 258 -9.87 -8.47 -5.64
N LEU A 259 -9.51 -8.69 -6.90
CA LEU A 259 -9.11 -7.62 -7.83
C LEU A 259 -10.28 -6.69 -8.15
N SER A 260 -11.51 -7.21 -8.20
CA SER A 260 -12.71 -6.41 -8.43
C SER A 260 -13.11 -5.58 -7.21
N SER A 261 -12.92 -6.12 -5.99
CA SER A 261 -13.02 -5.37 -4.74
C SER A 261 -11.95 -4.28 -4.62
N PHE A 262 -10.71 -4.56 -5.04
CA PHE A 262 -9.71 -3.51 -5.14
C PHE A 262 -10.14 -2.42 -6.13
N ALA A 263 -10.65 -2.80 -7.31
CA ALA A 263 -11.08 -1.86 -8.33
C ALA A 263 -12.18 -0.92 -7.84
N SER A 264 -13.11 -1.41 -6.99
CA SER A 264 -14.25 -0.63 -6.47
C SER A 264 -13.85 0.52 -5.54
N VAL A 265 -12.65 0.47 -4.94
CA VAL A 265 -12.17 1.51 -4.01
C VAL A 265 -10.89 2.22 -4.48
N SER A 266 -10.22 1.70 -5.50
CA SER A 266 -8.91 2.17 -5.98
C SER A 266 -8.88 3.65 -6.40
N SER A 267 -10.02 4.27 -6.69
CA SER A 267 -10.10 5.70 -7.01
C SER A 267 -9.73 6.61 -5.84
N ALA A 268 -9.91 6.14 -4.60
CA ALA A 268 -9.59 6.90 -3.40
C ALA A 268 -8.08 7.20 -3.30
N GLY A 269 -7.23 6.40 -3.95
CA GLY A 269 -5.78 6.51 -3.88
C GLY A 269 -5.20 5.79 -2.66
N LYS A 270 -3.88 5.50 -2.71
CA LYS A 270 -3.16 4.72 -1.68
C LYS A 270 -3.43 5.19 -0.25
N GLU A 271 -3.25 6.49 -0.01
CA GLU A 271 -3.31 7.03 1.36
C GLU A 271 -4.71 6.89 1.95
N ASN A 272 -5.76 7.26 1.18
CA ASN A 272 -7.13 7.12 1.63
C ASN A 272 -7.53 5.63 1.77
N CYS A 273 -7.14 4.75 0.84
CA CYS A 273 -7.46 3.32 0.96
C CYS A 273 -6.90 2.70 2.26
N ILE A 274 -5.66 3.05 2.62
CA ILE A 274 -5.02 2.57 3.85
C ILE A 274 -5.64 3.25 5.07
N LYS A 275 -5.80 4.57 5.05
CA LYS A 275 -6.35 5.36 6.16
C LYS A 275 -7.78 4.94 6.51
N TRP A 276 -8.60 4.76 5.48
CA TRP A 276 -9.99 4.36 5.60
C TRP A 276 -10.17 2.85 5.80
N GLY A 277 -9.09 2.09 5.97
CA GLY A 277 -9.17 0.67 6.35
C GLY A 277 -9.92 -0.21 5.34
N TYR A 278 -9.83 0.10 4.05
CA TYR A 278 -10.54 -0.67 3.03
C TYR A 278 -10.04 -2.10 2.89
N ASP A 279 -8.80 -2.40 3.31
CA ASP A 279 -8.28 -3.77 3.35
C ASP A 279 -9.15 -4.64 4.26
N ARG A 280 -9.48 -4.12 5.44
CA ARG A 280 -10.34 -4.78 6.42
C ARG A 280 -11.79 -4.79 5.94
N LYS A 281 -12.34 -3.63 5.56
CA LYS A 281 -13.76 -3.51 5.21
C LYS A 281 -14.14 -4.36 3.99
N LEU A 282 -13.31 -4.41 2.95
CA LEU A 282 -13.56 -5.29 1.80
C LEU A 282 -13.46 -6.78 2.19
N THR A 283 -12.54 -7.13 3.10
CA THR A 283 -12.44 -8.52 3.60
C THR A 283 -13.69 -8.93 4.38
N GLU A 284 -14.29 -8.01 5.14
CA GLU A 284 -15.57 -8.25 5.82
C GLU A 284 -16.70 -8.50 4.81
N LEU A 285 -16.82 -7.64 3.80
CA LEU A 285 -17.84 -7.80 2.74
C LEU A 285 -17.66 -9.10 1.94
N MET A 286 -16.40 -9.50 1.67
CA MET A 286 -16.10 -10.79 1.05
C MET A 286 -16.55 -11.96 1.94
N ARG A 287 -16.26 -11.90 3.26
CA ARG A 287 -16.68 -12.94 4.21
C ARG A 287 -18.20 -13.02 4.33
N GLU A 288 -18.89 -11.89 4.37
CA GLU A 288 -20.36 -11.82 4.35
C GLU A 288 -20.97 -12.46 3.10
N ALA A 289 -20.26 -12.38 1.97
CA ALA A 289 -20.62 -13.07 0.72
C ALA A 289 -20.23 -14.56 0.69
N GLY A 290 -19.71 -15.12 1.79
CA GLY A 290 -19.27 -16.51 1.87
C GLY A 290 -17.90 -16.79 1.24
N ILE A 291 -17.10 -15.76 0.93
CA ILE A 291 -15.74 -15.91 0.44
C ILE A 291 -14.78 -15.95 1.63
N ASP A 292 -14.38 -17.16 2.02
CA ASP A 292 -13.36 -17.35 3.04
C ASP A 292 -11.95 -17.33 2.42
N LEU A 293 -11.32 -16.17 2.49
CA LEU A 293 -9.94 -15.95 2.05
C LEU A 293 -9.16 -15.28 3.20
N PRO A 294 -8.51 -16.07 4.09
CA PRO A 294 -7.83 -15.54 5.27
C PRO A 294 -6.74 -14.50 4.97
N SER A 295 -6.11 -14.58 3.79
CA SER A 295 -5.06 -13.66 3.34
C SER A 295 -5.59 -12.40 2.63
N ALA A 296 -6.92 -12.25 2.44
CA ALA A 296 -7.50 -11.16 1.63
C ALA A 296 -7.09 -9.78 2.13
N ARG A 297 -7.14 -9.55 3.45
CA ARG A 297 -6.74 -8.27 4.07
C ARG A 297 -5.30 -7.91 3.73
N ASP A 298 -4.38 -8.87 3.89
CA ASP A 298 -2.96 -8.68 3.63
C ASP A 298 -2.68 -8.46 2.13
N ILE A 299 -3.37 -9.19 1.25
CA ILE A 299 -3.28 -8.98 -0.20
C ILE A 299 -3.77 -7.58 -0.58
N LEU A 300 -4.96 -7.16 -0.12
CA LEU A 300 -5.53 -5.85 -0.41
C LEU A 300 -4.63 -4.71 0.09
N LYS A 301 -4.09 -4.82 1.30
CA LYS A 301 -3.14 -3.83 1.83
C LYS A 301 -1.87 -3.73 0.98
N ARG A 302 -1.34 -4.86 0.49
CA ARG A 302 -0.23 -4.87 -0.47
C ARG A 302 -0.61 -4.19 -1.79
N LEU A 303 -1.81 -4.43 -2.32
CA LEU A 303 -2.29 -3.76 -3.53
C LEU A 303 -2.31 -2.23 -3.37
N PHE A 304 -2.82 -1.73 -2.24
CA PHE A 304 -2.82 -0.29 -1.96
C PHE A 304 -1.41 0.29 -1.88
N VAL A 305 -0.46 -0.41 -1.26
CA VAL A 305 0.94 0.03 -1.22
C VAL A 305 1.55 0.03 -2.63
N MET A 306 1.28 -1.00 -3.42
CA MET A 306 1.75 -1.12 -4.81
C MET A 306 1.17 -0.04 -5.74
N MET A 307 0.10 0.66 -5.34
CA MET A 307 -0.42 1.79 -6.12
C MET A 307 0.64 2.86 -6.40
N ARG A 308 1.63 2.99 -5.50
CA ARG A 308 2.78 3.90 -5.64
C ARG A 308 3.57 3.68 -6.94
N VAL A 309 3.62 2.45 -7.45
CA VAL A 309 4.36 2.11 -8.67
C VAL A 309 3.81 2.90 -9.88
N ARG A 310 2.52 3.25 -9.91
CA ARG A 310 1.94 4.08 -10.98
C ARG A 310 2.61 5.43 -11.11
N ASP A 311 3.05 6.00 -10.00
CA ASP A 311 3.58 7.35 -9.97
C ASP A 311 5.01 7.42 -10.50
N TYR A 312 5.66 6.26 -10.67
CA TYR A 312 7.00 6.17 -11.25
C TYR A 312 7.04 6.49 -12.75
N ASN A 313 8.22 6.86 -13.25
CA ASN A 313 8.41 7.21 -14.65
C ASN A 313 8.94 6.00 -15.43
N PHE A 314 8.09 5.36 -16.21
CA PHE A 314 8.46 4.24 -17.08
C PHE A 314 8.78 4.64 -18.52
N GLY A 315 8.91 5.94 -18.80
CA GLY A 315 9.48 6.42 -20.06
C GLY A 315 10.95 6.02 -20.22
N THR A 316 11.49 6.20 -21.43
CA THR A 316 12.86 5.78 -21.80
C THR A 316 13.94 6.26 -20.84
N SER A 317 13.86 7.50 -20.36
CA SER A 317 14.83 8.08 -19.43
C SER A 317 14.65 7.66 -17.96
N GLY A 318 13.47 7.16 -17.59
CA GLY A 318 13.10 6.86 -16.21
C GLY A 318 13.06 5.37 -15.85
N ALA A 319 12.91 4.48 -16.84
CA ALA A 319 12.60 3.07 -16.62
C ALA A 319 13.59 2.34 -15.70
N VAL A 320 14.90 2.56 -15.88
CA VAL A 320 15.95 1.92 -15.05
C VAL A 320 15.84 2.36 -13.59
N LYS A 321 15.67 3.68 -13.35
CA LYS A 321 15.52 4.23 -12.01
C LYS A 321 14.23 3.72 -11.34
N SER A 322 13.12 3.76 -12.07
CA SER A 322 11.83 3.29 -11.57
C SER A 322 11.85 1.79 -11.26
N THR A 323 12.56 0.98 -12.04
CA THR A 323 12.75 -0.45 -11.77
C THR A 323 13.48 -0.66 -10.44
N TYR A 324 14.57 0.08 -10.22
CA TYR A 324 15.30 0.03 -8.97
C TYR A 324 14.46 0.54 -7.79
N GLU A 325 13.73 1.65 -7.94
CA GLU A 325 12.83 2.16 -6.90
C GLU A 325 11.68 1.19 -6.59
N THR A 326 11.18 0.42 -7.56
CA THR A 326 10.23 -0.68 -7.31
C THR A 326 10.90 -1.83 -6.56
N SER A 327 12.14 -2.21 -6.88
CA SER A 327 12.84 -3.25 -6.11
C SER A 327 13.05 -2.86 -4.65
N LEU A 328 13.41 -1.59 -4.40
CA LEU A 328 13.55 -1.07 -3.04
C LEU A 328 12.20 -1.03 -2.32
N LEU A 329 11.12 -0.62 -2.99
CA LEU A 329 9.77 -0.67 -2.39
C LEU A 329 9.41 -2.08 -1.91
N LEU A 330 9.79 -3.11 -2.67
CA LEU A 330 9.43 -4.50 -2.38
C LEU A 330 10.21 -5.07 -1.18
N VAL A 331 11.50 -4.77 -1.05
CA VAL A 331 12.37 -5.45 -0.06
C VAL A 331 13.00 -4.54 0.98
N GLU A 332 12.85 -3.22 0.86
CA GLU A 332 13.34 -2.22 1.81
C GLU A 332 12.23 -1.31 2.34
N GLY A 333 12.47 -0.70 3.50
CA GLY A 333 11.53 0.23 4.15
C GLY A 333 10.38 -0.46 4.89
N ASP A 334 9.44 0.37 5.38
CA ASP A 334 8.44 -0.03 6.38
C ASP A 334 7.43 -1.06 5.85
N TYR A 335 7.21 -1.09 4.53
CA TYR A 335 6.27 -2.02 3.89
C TYR A 335 6.92 -3.30 3.38
N ALA A 336 8.24 -3.47 3.48
CA ALA A 336 8.95 -4.62 2.92
C ALA A 336 8.47 -5.95 3.50
N GLN A 337 8.21 -6.01 4.82
CA GLN A 337 7.71 -7.22 5.46
C GLN A 337 6.28 -7.57 5.04
N LEU A 338 5.43 -6.56 4.85
CA LEU A 338 4.09 -6.74 4.30
C LEU A 338 4.15 -7.23 2.85
N LEU A 339 4.95 -6.57 2.01
CA LEU A 339 5.02 -6.83 0.57
C LEU A 339 5.69 -8.16 0.25
N THR A 340 6.81 -8.49 0.87
CA THR A 340 7.61 -9.66 0.45
C THR A 340 7.98 -10.58 1.59
N GLY A 341 7.55 -10.27 2.81
CA GLY A 341 7.96 -11.04 3.99
C GLY A 341 9.43 -10.77 4.32
N ALA A 342 9.97 -9.63 3.89
CA ALA A 342 11.36 -9.28 4.11
C ALA A 342 11.69 -9.28 5.62
N ASN A 343 12.62 -10.13 6.04
CA ASN A 343 13.07 -10.26 7.42
C ASN A 343 14.59 -10.43 7.48
N GLU A 344 15.19 -10.04 8.61
CA GLU A 344 16.63 -10.20 8.83
C GLU A 344 16.90 -11.48 9.63
N PHE A 345 17.89 -12.25 9.21
CA PHE A 345 18.38 -13.43 9.91
C PHE A 345 19.89 -13.60 9.67
N ASN A 346 20.66 -13.71 10.76
CA ASN A 346 22.13 -13.80 10.73
C ASN A 346 22.82 -12.70 9.91
N GLY A 347 22.32 -11.47 10.00
CA GLY A 347 22.86 -10.31 9.27
C GLY A 347 22.58 -10.32 7.76
N ILE A 348 21.73 -11.23 7.28
CA ILE A 348 21.27 -11.26 5.89
C ILE A 348 19.76 -10.98 5.89
N ARG A 349 19.34 -10.08 4.99
CA ARG A 349 17.92 -9.79 4.76
C ARG A 349 17.37 -10.71 3.67
N TRP A 350 16.34 -11.47 4.01
CA TRP A 350 15.70 -12.46 3.16
C TRP A 350 14.28 -12.04 2.82
N PHE A 351 13.81 -12.34 1.62
CA PHE A 351 12.38 -12.24 1.27
C PHE A 351 11.76 -13.64 1.20
N ASN A 352 10.48 -13.75 1.55
CA ASN A 352 9.72 -14.98 1.40
C ASN A 352 9.33 -15.19 -0.07
N LYS A 353 9.67 -16.36 -0.64
CA LYS A 353 9.43 -16.67 -2.06
C LYS A 353 7.96 -16.55 -2.45
N GLU A 354 7.07 -17.23 -1.74
CA GLU A 354 5.64 -17.31 -2.07
C GLU A 354 4.97 -15.93 -1.96
N ARG A 355 5.27 -15.20 -0.88
CA ARG A 355 4.77 -13.83 -0.70
C ARG A 355 5.30 -12.88 -1.75
N MET A 356 6.56 -13.00 -2.15
CA MET A 356 7.13 -12.20 -3.25
C MET A 356 6.45 -12.51 -4.58
N ASP A 357 6.22 -13.79 -4.90
CA ASP A 357 5.54 -14.21 -6.13
C ASP A 357 4.10 -13.70 -6.18
N GLU A 358 3.36 -13.86 -5.08
CA GLU A 358 2.00 -13.38 -4.94
C GLU A 358 1.92 -11.86 -5.06
N THR A 359 2.83 -11.12 -4.42
CA THR A 359 2.88 -9.65 -4.52
C THR A 359 3.25 -9.16 -5.91
N LEU A 360 4.17 -9.82 -6.59
CA LEU A 360 4.48 -9.50 -7.98
C LEU A 360 3.27 -9.77 -8.87
N TRP A 361 2.54 -10.85 -8.66
CA TRP A 361 1.37 -11.13 -9.49
C TRP A 361 0.21 -10.16 -9.21
N TYR A 362 -0.32 -10.15 -7.98
CA TYR A 362 -1.45 -9.29 -7.59
C TYR A 362 -1.11 -7.81 -7.78
N GLY A 363 0.07 -7.38 -7.33
CA GLY A 363 0.51 -6.00 -7.42
C GLY A 363 0.57 -5.51 -8.87
N PHE A 364 1.09 -6.31 -9.80
CA PHE A 364 1.15 -5.91 -11.21
C PHE A 364 -0.19 -6.06 -11.93
N ALA A 365 -1.02 -7.05 -11.57
CA ALA A 365 -2.39 -7.15 -12.05
C ALA A 365 -3.17 -5.86 -11.72
N ALA A 366 -3.15 -5.45 -10.45
CA ALA A 366 -3.75 -4.19 -10.01
C ALA A 366 -3.13 -2.99 -10.74
N VAL A 367 -1.79 -2.85 -10.75
CA VAL A 367 -1.11 -1.71 -11.40
C VAL A 367 -1.51 -1.56 -12.86
N VAL A 368 -1.67 -2.66 -13.60
CA VAL A 368 -2.10 -2.58 -15.00
C VAL A 368 -3.57 -2.21 -15.16
N MET A 369 -4.46 -2.72 -14.30
CA MET A 369 -5.90 -2.46 -14.38
C MET A 369 -6.21 -0.97 -14.40
N TYR A 370 -5.65 -0.19 -13.47
CA TYR A 370 -5.91 1.26 -13.38
C TYR A 370 -4.89 2.12 -14.15
N SER A 371 -3.94 1.51 -14.87
CA SER A 371 -2.97 2.24 -15.69
C SER A 371 -3.48 2.51 -17.12
N PRO A 372 -3.14 3.67 -17.71
CA PRO A 372 -3.41 3.95 -19.11
C PRO A 372 -2.85 2.88 -20.04
N ARG A 373 -3.56 2.58 -21.15
CA ARG A 373 -3.16 1.56 -22.14
C ARG A 373 -1.71 1.72 -22.62
N ILE A 374 -1.25 2.96 -22.79
CA ILE A 374 0.11 3.29 -23.25
C ILE A 374 1.23 2.89 -22.27
N LEU A 375 0.90 2.63 -21.00
CA LEU A 375 1.86 2.27 -19.95
C LEU A 375 1.94 0.76 -19.69
N ARG A 376 0.97 -0.02 -20.19
CA ARG A 376 0.85 -1.45 -19.87
C ARG A 376 2.05 -2.25 -20.34
N GLU A 377 2.62 -1.87 -21.48
CA GLU A 377 3.82 -2.51 -22.01
C GLU A 377 5.03 -2.34 -21.09
N GLN A 378 5.25 -1.11 -20.62
CA GLN A 378 6.37 -0.81 -19.75
C GLN A 378 6.17 -1.45 -18.37
N ILE A 379 4.93 -1.55 -17.88
CA ILE A 379 4.61 -2.24 -16.62
C ILE A 379 4.90 -3.75 -16.73
N TYR A 380 4.57 -4.41 -17.84
CA TYR A 380 4.94 -5.82 -18.02
C TYR A 380 6.45 -6.01 -18.17
N ARG A 381 7.15 -5.10 -18.87
CA ARG A 381 8.62 -5.13 -18.93
C ARG A 381 9.23 -4.99 -17.53
N LEU A 382 8.66 -4.13 -16.68
CA LEU A 382 9.05 -4.01 -15.28
C LEU A 382 8.82 -5.35 -14.54
N TYR A 383 7.62 -5.93 -14.63
CA TYR A 383 7.31 -7.23 -14.02
C TYR A 383 8.35 -8.31 -14.40
N ARG A 384 8.61 -8.48 -15.70
CA ARG A 384 9.58 -9.48 -16.19
C ARG A 384 10.99 -9.23 -15.67
N THR A 385 11.40 -7.97 -15.61
CA THR A 385 12.73 -7.59 -15.14
C THR A 385 12.88 -7.90 -13.64
N LEU A 386 11.88 -7.56 -12.83
CA LEU A 386 11.85 -7.89 -11.41
C LEU A 386 11.79 -9.41 -11.20
N TYR A 387 10.95 -10.13 -11.94
CA TYR A 387 10.83 -11.57 -11.82
C TYR A 387 12.15 -12.28 -12.15
N ALA A 388 12.82 -11.89 -13.24
CA ALA A 388 14.12 -12.45 -13.61
C ALA A 388 15.22 -12.14 -12.58
N ALA A 389 15.19 -10.96 -11.95
CA ALA A 389 16.11 -10.63 -10.87
C ALA A 389 15.82 -11.43 -9.59
N LYS A 390 14.54 -11.64 -9.26
CA LYS A 390 14.09 -12.46 -8.12
C LYS A 390 14.63 -13.89 -8.23
N GLU A 391 14.52 -14.51 -9.41
CA GLU A 391 15.00 -15.88 -9.64
C GLU A 391 16.51 -16.04 -9.40
N LYS A 392 17.29 -14.98 -9.66
CA LYS A 392 18.76 -14.98 -9.45
C LYS A 392 19.18 -14.54 -8.05
N ALA A 393 18.26 -14.05 -7.24
CA ALA A 393 18.58 -13.43 -5.96
C ALA A 393 18.76 -14.45 -4.82
N GLU A 394 18.41 -15.73 -5.04
CA GLU A 394 18.47 -16.78 -4.01
C GLU A 394 17.79 -16.33 -2.69
N TYR A 395 16.64 -15.66 -2.82
CA TYR A 395 15.85 -15.12 -1.72
C TYR A 395 16.50 -13.98 -0.91
N GLN A 396 17.68 -13.49 -1.31
CA GLN A 396 18.38 -12.40 -0.61
C GLN A 396 17.96 -11.03 -1.16
N CYS A 397 17.48 -10.15 -0.28
CA CYS A 397 17.05 -8.79 -0.63
C CYS A 397 18.18 -7.97 -1.25
N GLN A 398 19.40 -8.13 -0.74
CA GLN A 398 20.58 -7.42 -1.25
C GLN A 398 20.94 -7.85 -2.67
N LYS A 399 20.98 -9.17 -2.95
CA LYS A 399 21.24 -9.70 -4.30
C LYS A 399 20.16 -9.23 -5.29
N PHE A 400 18.89 -9.21 -4.86
CA PHE A 400 17.76 -8.74 -5.66
C PHE A 400 17.90 -7.27 -6.07
N THR A 401 18.21 -6.39 -5.12
CA THR A 401 18.34 -4.95 -5.39
C THR A 401 19.61 -4.61 -6.16
N ASP A 402 20.74 -5.28 -5.88
CA ASP A 402 22.01 -5.06 -6.60
C ASP A 402 21.92 -5.44 -8.08
N ALA A 403 21.18 -6.51 -8.42
CA ALA A 403 20.92 -6.91 -9.80
C ALA A 403 20.17 -5.83 -10.62
N LEU A 404 19.48 -4.92 -9.96
CA LEU A 404 18.64 -3.89 -10.56
C LEU A 404 19.20 -2.47 -10.40
N LYS A 405 20.40 -2.35 -9.80
CA LYS A 405 21.01 -1.07 -9.47
C LYS A 405 21.49 -0.31 -10.70
N PRO A 406 21.12 0.97 -10.89
CA PRO A 406 21.58 1.77 -12.03
C PRO A 406 23.10 1.96 -12.03
N ALA A 407 23.74 1.82 -13.21
CA ALA A 407 25.18 2.00 -13.40
C ALA A 407 25.72 3.38 -12.95
N SER A 408 24.86 4.42 -12.97
CA SER A 408 25.22 5.77 -12.52
C SER A 408 25.42 5.86 -11.01
N LEU A 409 24.78 4.99 -10.22
CA LEU A 409 24.91 4.95 -8.76
C LEU A 409 26.10 4.10 -8.32
N THR A 410 26.50 3.09 -9.09
CA THR A 410 27.72 2.30 -8.85
C THR A 410 29.01 3.09 -9.09
N LYS A 411 29.03 4.01 -10.08
CA LYS A 411 30.22 4.85 -10.36
C LYS A 411 30.49 5.95 -9.32
N ARG A 412 29.56 6.23 -8.41
CA ARG A 412 29.70 7.32 -7.43
C ARG A 412 30.48 6.90 -6.17
N SER A 413 30.59 5.61 -5.86
CA SER A 413 31.39 5.13 -4.71
C SER A 413 32.89 5.03 -5.01
N THR A 414 33.30 4.98 -6.28
CA THR A 414 34.72 4.84 -6.67
C THR A 414 35.47 6.17 -6.82
N LYS A 415 34.80 7.32 -6.72
CA LYS A 415 35.44 8.65 -6.85
C LYS A 415 35.83 9.34 -5.53
N THR A 416 35.67 8.68 -4.37
CA THR A 416 35.98 9.29 -3.06
C THR A 416 37.16 8.66 -2.33
N SER A 417 37.98 7.84 -3.00
CA SER A 417 39.14 7.18 -2.38
C SER A 417 40.47 7.46 -3.06
N THR A 418 40.77 8.70 -3.47
CA THR A 418 42.14 9.11 -3.79
C THR A 418 42.32 10.62 -3.61
N ALA A 419 42.71 11.06 -2.41
CA ALA A 419 43.66 12.16 -2.16
C ALA A 419 43.84 12.44 -0.66
N LYS A 420 44.65 11.61 0.02
CA LYS A 420 45.62 12.04 1.04
C LYS A 420 46.34 10.80 1.61
N LYS A 421 47.49 10.47 1.02
CA LYS A 421 48.56 9.80 1.76
C LYS A 421 49.84 10.61 1.58
N SER A 422 50.17 11.32 2.65
CA SER A 422 51.45 11.90 2.96
C SER A 422 52.55 10.84 2.87
N ALA A 423 53.53 11.05 2.01
CA ALA A 423 54.75 10.26 1.98
C ALA A 423 55.73 10.83 3.02
N LYS A 424 55.84 10.16 4.17
CA LYS A 424 56.99 10.29 5.08
C LYS A 424 57.91 9.12 4.78
N LYS A 425 59.00 9.36 4.06
CA LYS A 425 60.10 8.39 3.92
C LYS A 425 61.41 9.02 4.36
N THR A 426 62.09 8.21 5.15
CA THR A 426 63.21 8.45 6.06
C THR A 426 64.50 8.74 5.30
N SER A 427 65.35 9.56 5.92
CA SER A 427 66.67 9.97 5.46
C SER A 427 67.67 8.81 5.42
N THR A 428 68.45 8.72 4.34
CA THR A 428 69.85 8.27 4.42
C THR A 428 70.67 9.02 3.38
N LYS A 429 71.77 9.61 3.84
CA LYS A 429 72.66 10.55 3.16
C LYS A 429 73.92 9.80 2.70
N LYS A 430 74.32 9.96 1.43
CA LYS A 430 75.72 9.95 0.93
C LYS A 430 75.75 10.29 -0.57
N THR A 431 76.04 11.55 -0.94
CA THR A 431 77.33 12.12 -1.44
C THR A 431 77.76 11.70 -2.86
N SER A 432 77.77 12.67 -3.79
CA SER A 432 78.82 12.99 -4.81
C SER A 432 78.17 13.67 -6.04
N THR A 433 78.23 15.01 -6.14
CA THR A 433 79.14 15.88 -6.92
C THR A 433 78.96 15.92 -8.46
N LYS A 434 78.76 17.16 -8.94
CA LYS A 434 79.04 17.74 -10.29
C LYS A 434 78.07 17.26 -11.42
N THR A 435 77.58 18.10 -12.34
CA THR A 435 78.10 19.36 -12.91
C THR A 435 77.00 20.17 -13.60
N SER A 436 77.28 21.45 -13.77
CA SER A 436 76.62 22.56 -14.48
C SER A 436 76.04 22.35 -15.89
N ALA A 437 74.97 23.09 -16.22
CA ALA A 437 74.85 24.11 -17.30
C ALA A 437 73.35 24.44 -17.54
N LYS A 438 72.80 25.60 -17.18
CA LYS A 438 72.82 26.94 -17.82
C LYS A 438 72.11 27.02 -19.20
N GLY A 439 71.06 27.85 -19.27
CA GLY A 439 70.39 28.37 -20.48
C GLY A 439 68.89 28.62 -20.22
N SER A 440 68.43 29.75 -19.66
CA SER A 440 67.97 30.99 -20.35
C SER A 440 67.18 30.71 -21.63
N THR A 441 65.90 31.04 -21.78
CA THR A 441 65.28 32.39 -21.94
C THR A 441 63.74 32.21 -21.90
N SER A 442 62.95 32.91 -21.09
CA SER A 442 62.43 34.29 -21.23
C SER A 442 61.55 34.59 -22.47
N SER A 443 60.27 34.88 -22.19
CA SER A 443 59.34 35.79 -22.90
C SER A 443 58.83 35.32 -24.28
N LYS A 444 57.61 35.59 -24.77
CA LYS A 444 56.59 36.62 -24.48
C LYS A 444 55.29 36.20 -25.21
N ARG A 445 54.15 36.63 -24.66
CA ARG A 445 52.91 37.11 -25.35
C ARG A 445 52.71 36.72 -26.83
N LYS A 446 51.56 36.12 -27.13
CA LYS A 446 50.29 36.82 -27.37
C LYS A 446 49.12 35.88 -27.14
#